data_AF-A0A383BHI6-F1
#
_entry.id   AF-A0A383BHI6-F1
#
_cell.length_a   1.000
_cell.length_b   1.000
_cell.length_c   1.000
_cell.angle_alpha   90.00
_cell.angle_beta   90.00
_cell.angle_gamma   90.00
#
_symmetry.space_group_name_H-M   'P 1'
#
loop_
_entity.id
_entity.type
_entity.pdbx_description
1 polymer ?
#
loop_
_entity_poly.entity_id
_entity_poly.type
_entity_poly.pdbx_seq_one_letter_code
_entity_poly.pdbx_strand_id
1 'polypeptide(L)' 'VLYFAWLRDRVGITDEEVEPPEEVTTVGELIDWLAQQSSGHEEAFADPAIVR' A
#
# COMPACT_ATOMS: atom_id res chain seq x y z
N VAL A 1 6.77 -3.76 3.62
CA VAL A 1 6.21 -2.40 3.47
C VAL A 1 5.97 -1.82 4.86
N LEU A 2 6.33 -0.55 5.08
CA LEU A 2 6.14 0.13 6.36
C LEU A 2 5.02 1.17 6.23
N TYR A 3 4.02 1.12 7.11
CA TYR A 3 2.88 2.02 7.14
C TYR A 3 3.05 3.11 8.20
N PHE A 4 2.89 4.38 7.80
CA PHE A 4 3.06 5.52 8.69
C PHE A 4 1.82 6.41 8.75
N ALA A 5 1.66 7.11 9.87
CA ALA A 5 0.55 8.03 10.13
C ALA A 5 -0.82 7.36 9.89
N TRP A 6 -1.75 8.09 9.26
CA TRP A 6 -3.12 7.65 9.01
C TRP A 6 -3.22 6.38 8.15
N LEU A 7 -2.17 6.04 7.40
CA LEU A 7 -2.08 4.80 6.61
C LEU A 7 -2.08 3.58 7.55
N ARG A 8 -1.41 3.67 8.71
CA ARG A 8 -1.42 2.63 9.75
C ARG A 8 -2.82 2.44 10.33
N ASP A 9 -3.55 3.52 10.56
CA ASP A 9 -4.92 3.46 11.11
C ASP A 9 -5.91 2.83 10.13
N ARG A 10 -5.70 3.01 8.81
CA ARG A 10 -6.51 2.42 7.74
C ARG A 10 -6.20 0.94 7.51
N VAL A 11 -4.92 0.58 7.39
CA VAL A 11 -4.50 -0.82 7.11
C VAL A 11 -4.56 -1.67 8.39
N GLY A 12 -4.40 -1.06 9.57
CA GLY A 12 -4.48 -1.74 10.87
C GLY A 12 -3.18 -2.43 11.32
N ILE A 13 -2.12 -2.35 10.52
CA ILE A 13 -0.80 -2.90 10.82
C ILE A 13 0.28 -1.82 10.62
N THR A 14 1.37 -1.92 11.39
CA THR A 14 2.54 -1.04 11.27
C THR A 14 3.39 -1.34 10.05
N ASP A 15 3.42 -2.60 9.65
CA ASP A 15 4.28 -3.12 8.61
C ASP A 15 3.77 -4.50 8.19
N GLU A 16 4.20 -4.90 7.00
CA GLU A 16 4.01 -6.24 6.48
C GLU A 16 5.18 -6.65 5.60
N GLU A 17 5.40 -7.96 5.50
CA GLU A 17 6.30 -8.53 4.51
C GLU A 17 5.47 -9.03 3.33
N VAL A 18 5.78 -8.56 2.12
CA VAL A 18 5.06 -8.87 0.89
C VAL A 18 6.06 -9.23 -0.20
N GLU A 19 5.67 -10.16 -1.05
CA GLU A 19 6.44 -10.60 -2.21
C GLU A 19 5.71 -10.16 -3.50
N PRO A 20 5.93 -8.94 -3.98
CA PRO A 20 5.32 -8.49 -5.22
C PRO A 20 5.85 -9.28 -6.43
N PRO A 21 5.06 -9.43 -7.51
CA PRO A 21 5.51 -10.06 -8.76
C PRO A 21 6.68 -9.30 -9.40
N GLU A 22 7.45 -9.97 -10.24
CA GLU A 22 8.56 -9.35 -11.00
C GLU A 22 8.10 -8.23 -11.96
N GLU A 23 6.80 -8.19 -12.27
CA GLU A 23 6.16 -7.14 -13.07
C GLU A 23 6.07 -5.80 -12.33
N VAL A 24 6.15 -5.80 -10.99
CA VAL A 24 6.15 -4.59 -10.16
C VAL A 24 7.56 -4.04 -10.06
N THR A 25 7.85 -3.01 -10.84
CA THR A 25 9.20 -2.44 -10.95
C THR A 25 9.31 -1.04 -10.34
N THR A 26 8.17 -0.40 -10.08
CA THR A 26 8.09 0.96 -9.54
C THR A 26 7.28 1.01 -8.25
N VAL A 27 7.48 2.09 -7.48
CA VAL A 27 6.70 2.33 -6.25
C VAL A 27 5.21 2.51 -6.56
N GLY A 28 4.87 3.12 -7.70
CA GLY A 28 3.47 3.26 -8.14
C GLY A 28 2.83 1.91 -8.41
N GLU A 29 3.51 1.03 -9.15
CA GLU A 29 3.03 -0.34 -9.38
C GLU A 29 2.92 -1.15 -8.09
N LEU A 30 3.81 -0.91 -7.12
CA LEU A 30 3.72 -1.55 -5.80
C LEU A 30 2.49 -1.09 -5.04
N ILE A 31 2.18 0.21 -5.08
CA ILE A 31 0.98 0.77 -4.45
C ILE A 31 -0.28 0.21 -5.10
N ASP A 32 -0.34 0.18 -6.43
CA ASP A 32 -1.48 -0.37 -7.18
C ASP A 32 -1.68 -1.87 -6.88
N TRP A 33 -0.58 -2.61 -6.73
CA TRP A 33 -0.61 -4.02 -6.35
C TRP A 33 -1.08 -4.20 -4.89
N LEU A 34 -0.59 -3.39 -3.96
CA LEU A 34 -1.00 -3.44 -2.55
C LEU A 34 -2.48 -3.08 -2.38
N ALA A 35 -2.96 -2.07 -3.12
CA ALA A 35 -4.37 -1.66 -3.12
C ALA A 35 -5.33 -2.81 -3.47
N GLN A 36 -4.86 -3.79 -4.26
CA GLN A 36 -5.65 -4.97 -4.64
C GLN A 36 -5.64 -6.10 -3.58
N GLN A 37 -4.77 -6.04 -2.56
CA GLN A 37 -4.63 -7.11 -1.57
C GLN A 37 -5.73 -7.09 -0.50
N SER A 38 -6.27 -5.92 -0.18
CA SER A 38 -7.43 -5.82 0.72
C SER A 38 -8.18 -4.50 0.54
N SER A 39 -9.44 -4.47 0.97
CA SER A 39 -10.23 -3.23 0.99
C SER A 39 -9.61 -2.14 1.88
N GLY A 40 -8.86 -2.52 2.92
CA GLY A 40 -8.13 -1.57 3.76
C GLY A 40 -6.97 -0.90 3.01
N HIS A 41 -6.26 -1.65 2.17
CA HIS A 41 -5.22 -1.09 1.30
C HIS A 41 -5.83 -0.22 0.19
N GLU A 42 -6.93 -0.65 -0.42
CA GLU A 42 -7.65 0.13 -1.43
C GLU A 42 -8.02 1.51 -0.88
N GLU A 43 -8.63 1.58 0.30
CA GLU A 43 -8.96 2.84 0.95
C GLU A 43 -7.71 3.64 1.36
N ALA A 44 -6.64 2.98 1.80
CA ALA A 44 -5.39 3.63 2.19
C ALA A 44 -4.69 4.28 0.99
N PHE A 45 -4.79 3.69 -0.20
CA PHE A 45 -4.12 4.15 -1.41
C PHE A 45 -5.03 4.88 -2.40
N ALA A 46 -6.33 5.05 -2.08
CA ALA A 46 -7.32 5.72 -2.93
C ALA A 46 -7.00 7.19 -3.26
N ASP A 47 -6.17 7.87 -2.44
CA ASP A 47 -5.72 9.23 -2.70
C ASP A 47 -4.20 9.24 -3.01
N PRO A 48 -3.81 9.19 -4.30
CA PRO A 48 -2.41 9.20 -4.70
C PRO A 48 -1.69 10.52 -4.36
N ALA A 49 -2.40 11.59 -4.00
CA ALA A 49 -1.76 12.83 -3.57
C ALA A 49 -1.13 12.72 -2.17
N ILE A 50 -1.51 11.71 -1.38
CA ILE A 50 -1.03 11.55 -0.01
C ILE A 50 0.26 10.72 0.05
N VAL A 51 0.55 9.90 -0.97
CA VAL A 51 1.76 9.09 -1.06
C VAL A 51 2.73 9.76 -2.05
N ARG A 52 3.75 10.46 -1.53
CA ARG A 52 4.79 11.14 -2.31
C ARG A 52 6.19 10.64 -1.98
#